data_AF-A0A7W0KY92-F1
#
_entry.id   AF-A0A7W0KY92-F1
#
_cell.length_a   1.000
_cell.length_b   1.000
_cell.length_c   1.000
_cell.angle_alpha   90.00
_cell.angle_beta   90.00
_cell.angle_gamma   90.00
#
_symmetry.space_group_name_H-M   'P 1'
#
loop_
_entity.id
_entity.type
_entity.pdbx_description
1 polymer ?
#
loop_
_entity_poly.entity_id
_entity_poly.type
_entity_poly.pdbx_seq_one_letter_code
_entity_poly.pdbx_strand_id
1 'polypeptide(L)' 'MSKAKFERTKPHVNVGTMGHIDHGKTTLTAAISKTLADRGLA' A
#
# COMPACT_ATOMS: atom_id res chain seq x y z
N MET A 1 21.15 -14.42 7.23
CA MET A 1 21.12 -13.00 6.83
C MET A 1 19.87 -12.38 7.43
N SER A 2 20.00 -11.65 8.53
CA SER A 2 18.89 -10.94 9.17
C SER A 2 18.34 -9.89 8.19
N LYS A 3 17.01 -9.80 8.01
CA LYS A 3 16.44 -8.68 7.23
C LYS A 3 16.89 -7.36 7.87
N ALA A 4 17.30 -6.41 7.02
CA ALA A 4 17.64 -5.07 7.50
C ALA A 4 16.46 -4.47 8.29
N LYS A 5 16.77 -3.77 9.39
CA LYS A 5 15.76 -3.05 10.16
C LYS A 5 15.18 -1.95 9.27
N PHE A 6 13.85 -1.93 9.14
CA PHE A 6 13.17 -0.89 8.37
C PHE A 6 13.24 0.43 9.14
N GLU A 7 13.94 1.41 8.56
CA GLU A 7 14.04 2.76 9.12
C GLU A 7 12.92 3.64 8.53
N ARG A 8 12.02 4.14 9.39
CA ARG A 8 10.85 4.95 9.02
C ARG A 8 11.24 6.43 8.85
N THR A 9 11.92 6.76 7.76
CA THR A 9 12.37 8.14 7.49
C THR A 9 11.30 9.01 6.82
N LYS A 10 10.33 8.40 6.13
CA LYS A 10 9.23 9.09 5.46
C LYS A 10 8.05 9.34 6.42
N PRO A 11 7.26 10.41 6.24
CA PRO A 11 5.99 10.59 6.94
C PRO A 11 5.09 9.36 6.77
N HIS A 12 4.51 8.88 7.88
CA HIS A 12 3.69 7.68 7.91
C HIS A 12 2.23 8.03 8.19
N VAL A 13 1.32 7.41 7.46
CA VAL A 13 -0.13 7.57 7.63
C VAL A 13 -0.79 6.20 7.63
N ASN A 14 -1.69 5.97 8.58
CA ASN A 14 -2.55 4.78 8.60
C ASN A 14 -3.75 5.01 7.68
N VAL A 15 -3.99 4.10 6.73
CA VAL A 15 -5.10 4.18 5.77
C VAL A 15 -5.79 2.83 5.62
N GLY A 16 -7.05 2.84 5.15
CA GLY A 16 -7.82 1.64 4.85
C GLY A 16 -8.91 1.91 3.80
N THR A 17 -9.30 0.86 3.07
CA THR A 17 -10.35 0.94 2.04
C THR A 17 -11.66 0.36 2.61
N MET A 18 -12.72 1.16 2.69
CA MET A 18 -14.03 0.79 3.26
C MET A 18 -15.17 0.98 2.23
N GLY A 19 -16.32 0.29 2.41
CA GLY A 19 -17.46 0.36 1.49
C GLY A 19 -18.29 -0.93 1.37
N HIS A 20 -19.38 -0.90 0.60
CA HIS A 20 -20.32 -2.01 0.38
C HIS A 20 -19.69 -3.20 -0.36
N ILE A 21 -20.30 -4.39 -0.25
CA ILE A 21 -19.87 -5.60 -0.99
C ILE A 21 -19.85 -5.31 -2.50
N ASP A 22 -18.91 -5.93 -3.22
CA ASP A 22 -18.72 -5.79 -4.67
C ASP A 22 -18.34 -4.41 -5.22
N HIS A 23 -18.10 -3.40 -4.36
CA HIS A 23 -17.61 -2.07 -4.78
C HIS A 23 -16.10 -2.03 -5.04
N GLY A 24 -15.44 -3.18 -5.23
CA GLY A 24 -14.05 -3.23 -5.70
C GLY A 24 -12.97 -2.79 -4.70
N LYS A 25 -13.23 -2.82 -3.38
CA LYS A 25 -12.24 -2.42 -2.35
C LYS A 25 -10.89 -3.16 -2.51
N THR A 26 -10.93 -4.49 -2.65
CA THR A 26 -9.74 -5.32 -2.84
C THR A 26 -9.01 -5.00 -4.15
N THR A 27 -9.76 -4.83 -5.23
CA THR A 27 -9.22 -4.46 -6.55
C THR A 27 -8.54 -3.10 -6.51
N LEU A 28 -9.15 -2.12 -5.83
CA LEU A 28 -8.58 -0.78 -5.65
C LEU A 28 -7.27 -0.83 -4.84
N THR A 29 -7.24 -1.58 -3.73
CA THR A 29 -6.01 -1.75 -2.95
C THR A 29 -4.89 -2.37 -3.79
N ALA A 30 -5.19 -3.41 -4.57
CA ALA A 30 -4.20 -4.04 -5.45
C ALA A 30 -3.69 -3.09 -6.54
N ALA A 31 -4.57 -2.29 -7.15
CA ALA A 31 -4.21 -1.31 -8.16
C ALA A 31 -3.31 -0.20 -7.59
N ILE A 32 -3.59 0.29 -6.37
CA ILE A 32 -2.75 1.28 -5.69
C ILE A 32 -1.35 0.70 -5.48
N SER A 33 -1.23 -0.51 -4.92
CA SER A 33 0.08 -1.15 -4.69
C SER A 33 0.87 -1.35 -5.98
N LYS A 34 0.22 -1.84 -7.05
CA LYS A 34 0.86 -2.05 -8.35
C LYS A 34 1.35 -0.73 -8.96
N THR A 35 0.50 0.30 -8.95
CA THR A 35 0.82 1.61 -9.51
C THR A 35 2.01 2.27 -8.79
N LEU A 36 2.06 2.19 -7.45
CA LEU A 36 3.17 2.77 -6.69
C LEU A 36 4.48 2.00 -6.91
N ALA A 37 4.42 0.67 -7.03
CA ALA A 37 5.58 -0.14 -7.36
C ALA A 37 6.13 0.20 -8.74
N ASP A 38 5.27 0.32 -9.74
CA ASP A 38 5.66 0.66 -11.12
C ASP A 38 6.29 2.07 -11.21
N ARG A 39 5.92 2.97 -10.28
CA ARG A 39 6.49 4.32 -10.17
C ARG A 39 7.74 4.40 -9.28
N GLY A 40 8.19 3.29 -8.67
CA GLY A 40 9.31 3.28 -7.72
C GLY A 40 9.03 4.03 -6.41
N LEU A 41 7.75 4.14 -6.03
CA LEU A 41 7.29 4.84 -4.82
C LEU A 41 6.89 3.89 -3.68
N ALA A 42 6.83 2.58 -3.96
CA ALA A 42 6.52 1.53 -2.99
C ALA A 42 7.75 1.15 -2.14
#